data_AF-A0A1H1FSC3-F1
#
_entry.id   AF-A0A1H1FSC3-F1
#
_cell.length_a   1.000
_cell.length_b   1.000
_cell.length_c   1.000
_cell.angle_alpha   90.00
_cell.angle_beta   90.00
_cell.angle_gamma   90.00
#
_symmetry.space_group_name_H-M   'P 1'
#
loop_
_entity.id
_entity.type
_entity.pdbx_description
1 polymer ?
#
loop_
_entity_poly.entity_id
_entity_poly.type
_entity_poly.pdbx_seq_one_letter_code
_entity_poly.pdbx_strand_id
1 'polypeptide(L)' 'MTIRTNDELILLTGGLKQGAAQIRWIERELGFKPPRKIDDHPMITWEQVNGKPQERRRTEPKWKKAL' A
#
# COMPACT_ATOMS: atom_id res chain seq x y z
N MET A 1 0.13 8.97 11.10
CA MET A 1 -0.56 8.27 10.01
C MET A 1 -1.63 9.12 9.34
N THR A 2 -1.23 9.94 8.37
CA THR A 2 -2.16 10.68 7.48
C THR A 2 -2.25 9.94 6.16
N ILE A 3 -3.47 9.60 5.73
CA ILE A 3 -3.74 8.96 4.43
C ILE A 3 -3.54 10.00 3.33
N ARG A 4 -2.86 9.62 2.25
CA ARG A 4 -2.66 10.45 1.06
C ARG A 4 -4.00 10.77 0.38
N THR A 5 -4.14 12.04 0.01
CA THR A 5 -5.19 12.52 -0.89
C THR A 5 -4.93 12.03 -2.32
N ASN A 6 -5.96 12.07 -3.18
CA ASN A 6 -5.84 11.59 -4.55
C ASN A 6 -4.85 12.45 -5.37
N ASP A 7 -4.77 13.76 -5.13
CA ASP A 7 -3.79 14.64 -5.78
C ASP A 7 -2.35 14.30 -5.35
N GLU A 8 -2.13 14.02 -4.06
CA GLU A 8 -0.80 13.60 -3.59
C GLU A 8 -0.39 12.23 -4.16
N LEU A 9 -1.35 11.34 -4.45
CA LEU A 9 -1.08 10.07 -5.14
C LEU A 9 -0.70 10.30 -6.61
N ILE A 10 -1.38 11.23 -7.29
CA ILE A 10 -1.04 11.61 -8.67
C ILE A 10 0.38 12.17 -8.71
N LEU A 11 0.74 13.06 -7.78
CA LEU A 11 2.09 13.63 -7.70
C LEU A 11 3.14 12.56 -7.39
N LEU A 12 2.86 11.65 -6.44
CA LEU A 12 3.77 10.56 -6.08
C LEU A 12 4.06 9.63 -7.27
N THR A 13 3.03 9.31 -8.04
CA THR A 13 3.10 8.33 -9.13
C THR A 13 3.53 8.94 -10.46
N GLY A 14 3.94 10.22 -10.48
CA GLY A 14 4.39 10.90 -11.69
C GLY A 14 3.27 11.25 -12.67
N GLY A 15 2.04 11.48 -12.16
CA GLY A 15 0.89 11.93 -12.95
C GLY A 15 -0.15 10.84 -13.25
N LEU A 16 -0.04 9.64 -12.68
CA LEU A 16 -1.04 8.58 -12.91
C LEU A 16 -2.35 8.94 -12.22
N LYS A 17 -3.43 9.06 -13.00
CA LYS A 17 -4.79 9.37 -12.49
C LYS A 17 -5.63 8.13 -12.22
N GLN A 18 -5.33 7.02 -12.87
CA GLN A 18 -6.10 5.78 -12.73
C GLN A 18 -5.65 5.02 -11.47
N GLY A 19 -6.57 4.76 -10.54
CA GLY A 19 -6.27 4.07 -9.28
C GLY A 19 -5.59 2.71 -9.49
N ALA A 20 -6.05 1.92 -10.46
CA ALA A 20 -5.42 0.64 -10.83
C ALA A 20 -3.97 0.80 -11.31
N ALA A 21 -3.66 1.87 -12.04
CA ALA A 21 -2.30 2.16 -12.50
C ALA A 21 -1.40 2.60 -11.32
N GLN A 22 -1.93 3.44 -10.42
CA GLN A 22 -1.24 3.84 -9.20
C GLN A 22 -0.90 2.62 -8.33
N ILE A 23 -1.83 1.66 -8.18
CA ILE A 23 -1.60 0.42 -7.43
C ILE A 23 -0.47 -0.42 -8.04
N ARG A 24 -0.47 -0.62 -9.36
CA ARG A 24 0.60 -1.36 -10.05
C ARG A 24 1.95 -0.68 -9.89
N TRP A 25 1.96 0.65 -9.98
CA TRP A 25 3.17 1.44 -9.77
C TRP A 25 3.69 1.27 -8.33
N ILE A 26 2.80 1.36 -7.33
CA ILE A 26 3.16 1.17 -5.91
C ILE A 26 3.67 -0.25 -5.65
N GLU A 27 3.02 -1.27 -6.22
CA GLU A 27 3.49 -2.67 -6.13
C GLU A 27 4.89 -2.84 -6.71
N ARG A 28 5.19 -2.14 -7.83
CA ARG A 28 6.50 -2.20 -8.51
C ARG A 28 7.60 -1.45 -7.78
N GLU A 29 7.33 -0.21 -7.36
CA GLU A 29 8.35 0.68 -6.79
C GLU A 29 8.51 0.51 -5.28
N LEU A 30 7.41 0.30 -4.55
CA LEU A 30 7.42 0.19 -3.08
C LEU A 30 7.36 -1.27 -2.61
N GLY A 31 7.11 -2.23 -3.50
CA GLY A 31 7.18 -3.66 -3.20
C GLY A 31 6.05 -4.19 -2.33
N PHE A 32 4.97 -3.44 -2.14
CA PHE A 32 3.78 -3.89 -1.42
C PHE A 32 2.49 -3.53 -2.14
N LYS A 33 1.45 -4.32 -1.88
CA LYS A 33 0.10 -4.09 -2.41
C LYS A 33 -0.69 -3.21 -1.44
N PRO A 34 -1.02 -1.96 -1.81
CA PRO A 34 -1.80 -1.11 -0.94
C PRO A 34 -3.26 -1.57 -0.90
N PRO A 35 -3.97 -1.36 0.22
CA PRO A 35 -5.41 -1.51 0.27
C PRO A 35 -6.09 -0.51 -0.69
N ARG A 36 -7.27 -0.89 -1.20
CA ARG A 36 -8.05 -0.07 -2.14
C ARG A 36 -9.19 0.61 -1.41
N LYS A 37 -9.45 1.86 -1.77
CA LYS A 37 -10.65 2.60 -1.42
C LYS A 37 -11.83 2.17 -2.30
N ILE A 38 -13.03 2.72 -2.02
CA ILE A 38 -14.25 2.49 -2.82
C ILE A 38 -14.12 3.10 -4.23
N ASP A 39 -13.35 4.16 -4.39
CA ASP A 39 -13.06 4.84 -5.66
C ASP A 39 -11.93 4.19 -6.47
N ASP A 40 -11.56 2.94 -6.16
CA ASP A 40 -10.44 2.19 -6.77
C ASP A 40 -9.04 2.80 -6.60
N HIS A 41 -8.91 3.91 -5.86
CA HIS A 41 -7.63 4.52 -5.55
C HIS A 41 -6.92 3.79 -4.39
N PRO A 42 -5.57 3.74 -4.40
CA PRO A 42 -4.80 3.15 -3.32
C PRO A 42 -4.91 3.99 -2.04
N MET A 43 -5.04 3.33 -0.90
CA MET A 43 -5.01 3.96 0.41
C MET A 43 -3.63 3.76 1.04
N ILE A 44 -2.78 4.79 0.99
CA ILE A 44 -1.40 4.73 1.50
C ILE A 44 -1.10 5.94 2.37
N THR A 45 -0.20 5.78 3.34
CA THR A 45 0.31 6.86 4.19
C THR A 45 1.72 7.28 3.79
N TRP A 46 2.14 8.49 4.16
CA TRP A 46 3.52 8.95 3.98
C TRP A 46 4.57 8.02 4.62
N GLU A 47 4.22 7.41 5.75
CA GLU A 47 5.09 6.46 6.47
C GLU A 47 5.32 5.19 5.65
N GLN A 48 4.35 4.74 4.85
CA GLN A 48 4.50 3.58 3.99
C GLN A 48 5.31 3.87 2.72
N VAL A 49 5.34 5.13 2.27
CA VAL A 49 6.13 5.57 1.10
C VAL A 49 7.59 5.78 1.49
N ASN A 50 7.84 6.46 2.61
CA ASN A 50 9.19 6.79 3.06
C ASN A 50 9.79 5.72 3.98
N GLY A 51 8.97 4.80 4.49
CA GLY A 51 9.42 3.70 5.32
C GLY A 51 10.11 2.62 4.49
N LYS A 52 11.09 1.95 5.09
CA LYS A 52 11.63 0.71 4.52
C LYS A 52 10.49 -0.30 4.39
N PRO A 53 10.43 -1.09 3.30
CA PRO A 53 9.38 -2.09 3.12
C PRO A 53 9.30 -2.95 4.38
N GLN A 54 8.17 -2.86 5.07
CA GLN A 54 7.95 -3.60 6.30
C GLN A 54 7.95 -5.07 5.90
N GLU A 55 9.01 -5.78 6.30
CA GLU A 55 9.15 -7.21 6.04
C GLU A 55 7.83 -7.87 6.43
N ARG A 56 7.18 -8.52 5.46
CA ARG A 56 5.89 -9.21 5.67
C ARG A 56 6.12 -10.21 6.79
N ARG A 57 5.77 -9.86 8.03
CA ARG A 57 5.68 -10.81 9.14
C ARG A 57 4.60 -11.80 8.75
N ARG A 58 5.03 -12.91 8.20
CA ARG A 58 4.19 -14.05 7.85
C ARG A 58 3.54 -14.49 9.16
N THR A 59 2.26 -14.18 9.33
CA THR A 59 1.49 -14.65 10.48
C THR A 59 1.39 -16.17 10.36
N GLU A 60 2.19 -16.88 11.16
CA GLU A 60 2.07 -18.32 11.27
C GLU A 60 0.73 -18.64 11.93
N PRO A 61 -0.08 -19.57 11.36
CA PRO A 61 -1.32 -20.01 12.00
C PRO A 61 -1.01 -20.56 13.38
N LYS A 62 -1.60 -19.97 14.42
CA LYS A 62 -1.37 -20.32 15.82
C LYS A 62 -2.18 -21.55 16.23
N TRP A 63 -2.08 -22.65 15.50
CA TRP A 63 -2.66 -23.93 15.94
C TRP A 63 -1.74 -24.60 16.95
N LYS A 64 -1.65 -24.07 18.17
CA LYS A 64 -1.21 -24.90 19.31
C LYS A 64 -2.36 -25.86 19.62
N LYS A 65 -2.18 -27.14 19.31
CA LYS A 65 -2.99 -28.21 19.92
C LYS A 65 -2.87 -28.06 21.44
N ALA A 66 -4.00 -28.02 22.13
CA ALA A 66 -4.00 -28.26 23.56
C ALA A 66 -3.45 -29.68 23.80
N LEU A 67 -2.40 -29.77 24.62
CA LEU A 67 -1.90 -31.03 25.18
C LEU A 67 -2.84 -31.50 26.29
#